data_AF-A0A374AHH8-F1
#
_entry.id   AF-A0A374AHH8-F1
#
_cell.length_a   1.000
_cell.length_b   1.000
_cell.length_c   1.000
_cell.angle_alpha   90.00
_cell.angle_beta   90.00
_cell.angle_gamma   90.00
#
_symmetry.space_group_name_H-M   'P 1'
#
loop_
_entity.id
_entity.type
_entity.pdbx_description
1 polymer ?
#
loop_
_entity_poly.entity_id
_entity_poly.type
_entity_poly.pdbx_seq_one_letter_code
_entity_poly.pdbx_strand_id
1 'polypeptide(L)'
;MVEYADYTFYKEQFNGSTIPEAAFSSVILRASIYIKYITFGRIEDTEIPEEVRLAACAVAEVMYQADAAGQQKEKKSETVGNVSVSYVTEQQDGQTREAAAAKKQYAAAYPYLIHTGLLYRGCR
;
A
#
# COMPACT_ATOMS: atom_id res chain seq x y z
N MET A 1 4.68 -10.47 14.80
CA MET A 1 4.55 -9.77 13.51
C MET A 1 3.19 -10.18 12.97
N VAL A 2 2.27 -9.24 12.81
CA VAL A 2 0.85 -9.56 12.56
C VAL A 2 0.49 -9.12 11.14
N GLU A 3 0.05 -10.08 10.33
CA GLU A 3 -0.61 -9.82 9.05
C GLU A 3 -2.06 -9.45 9.35
N TYR A 4 -2.50 -8.28 8.88
CA TYR A 4 -3.82 -7.77 9.20
C TYR A 4 -4.94 -8.46 8.43
N ALA A 5 -4.63 -9.15 7.33
CA ALA A 5 -5.59 -9.94 6.59
C ALA A 5 -4.95 -11.22 6.05
N ASP A 6 -5.74 -12.29 6.02
CA ASP A 6 -5.44 -13.52 5.32
C ASP A 6 -5.98 -13.49 3.88
N TYR A 7 -5.55 -14.45 3.06
CA TYR A 7 -5.93 -14.50 1.66
C TYR A 7 -7.44 -14.79 1.45
N THR A 8 -8.08 -15.53 2.36
CA THR A 8 -9.52 -15.78 2.31
C THR A 8 -10.30 -14.48 2.51
N PHE A 9 -9.93 -13.67 3.51
CA PHE A 9 -10.51 -12.34 3.70
C PHE A 9 -10.30 -11.45 2.48
N TYR A 10 -9.10 -11.45 1.90
CA TYR A 10 -8.82 -10.70 0.68
C TYR A 10 -9.73 -11.09 -0.48
N LYS A 11 -9.99 -12.38 -0.68
CA LYS A 11 -10.82 -12.89 -1.78
C LYS A 11 -12.31 -12.73 -1.54
N GLU A 12 -12.80 -13.05 -0.35
CA GLU A 12 -14.23 -13.20 -0.07
C GLU A 12 -14.86 -11.94 0.53
N GLN A 13 -14.16 -11.25 1.44
CA GLN A 13 -14.68 -10.07 2.12
C GLN A 13 -14.27 -8.79 1.40
N PHE A 14 -12.98 -8.65 1.07
CA PHE A 14 -12.46 -7.50 0.33
C PHE A 14 -12.75 -7.57 -1.18
N ASN A 15 -13.12 -8.74 -1.71
CA ASN A 15 -13.40 -8.96 -3.14
C ASN A 15 -12.20 -8.63 -4.06
N GLY A 16 -10.99 -8.89 -3.57
CA GLY A 16 -9.74 -8.62 -4.28
C GLY A 16 -9.47 -9.59 -5.43
N SER A 17 -8.83 -9.07 -6.48
CA SER A 17 -8.44 -9.85 -7.67
C SER A 17 -7.07 -9.49 -8.25
N THR A 18 -6.41 -8.46 -7.72
CA THR A 18 -5.15 -7.94 -8.23
C THR A 18 -3.93 -8.78 -7.82
N ILE A 19 -3.90 -9.29 -6.59
CA ILE A 19 -2.73 -9.95 -6.01
C ILE A 19 -2.87 -11.47 -6.15
N PRO A 20 -1.93 -12.18 -6.78
CA PRO A 20 -1.92 -13.64 -6.80
C PRO A 20 -1.53 -14.20 -5.43
N GLU A 21 -2.07 -15.36 -5.07
CA GLU A 21 -1.84 -16.01 -3.77
C GLU A 21 -0.35 -16.16 -3.40
N ALA A 22 0.49 -16.54 -4.38
CA ALA A 22 1.93 -16.70 -4.18
C ALA A 22 2.66 -15.40 -3.78
N ALA A 23 2.11 -14.24 -4.12
CA ALA A 23 2.68 -12.94 -3.74
C ALA A 23 2.00 -12.33 -2.51
N PHE A 24 0.82 -12.84 -2.11
CA PHE A 24 -0.04 -12.19 -1.13
C PHE A 24 0.63 -11.97 0.22
N SER A 25 1.22 -13.01 0.81
CA SER A 25 1.86 -12.95 2.14
C SER A 25 2.93 -11.86 2.21
N SER A 26 3.78 -11.75 1.18
CA SER A 26 4.85 -10.75 1.15
C SER A 26 4.32 -9.31 1.11
N VAL A 27 3.24 -9.09 0.36
CA VAL A 27 2.68 -7.75 0.14
C VAL A 27 1.79 -7.33 1.31
N ILE A 28 0.96 -8.24 1.83
CA ILE A 28 0.08 -7.94 2.97
C ILE A 28 0.89 -7.67 4.24
N LEU A 29 2.03 -8.33 4.42
CA LEU A 29 2.94 -8.03 5.51
C LEU A 29 3.44 -6.58 5.45
N ARG A 30 3.93 -6.13 4.28
CA ARG A 30 4.38 -4.75 4.05
C ARG A 30 3.24 -3.75 4.26
N ALA A 31 2.05 -4.07 3.76
CA ALA A 31 0.87 -3.25 3.96
C ALA A 31 0.48 -3.15 5.44
N SER A 32 0.52 -4.27 6.19
CA SER A 32 0.20 -4.31 7.62
C SER A 32 1.16 -3.43 8.44
N ILE A 33 2.46 -3.50 8.14
CA ILE A 33 3.47 -2.62 8.76
C ILE A 33 3.16 -1.15 8.46
N TYR A 34 2.81 -0.84 7.21
CA TYR A 34 2.45 0.53 6.81
C TYR A 34 1.19 1.03 7.53
N ILE A 35 0.15 0.21 7.64
CA ILE A 35 -1.07 0.55 8.37
C ILE A 35 -0.75 0.79 9.86
N LYS A 36 0.07 -0.07 10.49
CA LYS A 36 0.54 0.12 11.88
C LYS A 36 1.29 1.45 12.05
N TYR A 37 2.10 1.82 11.07
CA TYR A 37 2.83 3.08 11.05
C TYR A 37 1.90 4.30 10.99
N ILE A 38 0.97 4.38 10.03
CA ILE A 38 0.07 5.54 9.87
C ILE A 38 -0.98 5.66 10.97
N THR A 39 -1.22 4.57 11.71
CA THR A 39 -2.10 4.52 12.89
C THR A 39 -1.35 4.68 14.20
N PHE A 40 -0.04 4.97 14.17
CA PHE A 40 0.80 5.18 15.36
C PHE A 40 0.78 4.00 16.34
N GLY A 41 0.63 2.78 15.84
CA GLY A 41 0.56 1.58 16.67
C GLY A 41 -0.67 1.50 17.58
N ARG A 42 -1.75 2.24 17.26
CA ARG A 42 -3.02 2.24 18.03
C ARG A 42 -3.86 0.98 17.83
N ILE A 43 -3.47 0.11 16.90
CA ILE A 43 -4.18 -1.14 16.60
C ILE A 43 -3.67 -2.20 17.58
N GLU A 44 -4.59 -2.84 18.29
CA GLU A 44 -4.27 -3.99 19.13
C GLU A 44 -4.04 -5.23 18.26
N ASP A 45 -2.93 -5.93 18.49
CA ASP A 45 -2.52 -7.10 17.71
C ASP A 45 -3.43 -8.33 17.97
N THR A 46 -4.29 -8.27 19.01
CA THR A 46 -5.22 -9.34 19.42
C THR A 46 -6.57 -9.29 18.71
N GLU A 47 -7.04 -8.10 18.35
CA GLU A 47 -8.33 -7.90 17.69
C GLU A 47 -8.19 -6.81 16.63
N ILE A 48 -8.13 -7.24 15.38
CA ILE A 48 -7.93 -6.33 14.25
C ILE A 48 -9.30 -5.90 13.72
N PRO A 49 -9.65 -4.61 13.79
CA PRO A 49 -10.92 -4.11 13.27
C PRO A 49 -11.06 -4.41 11.79
N GLU A 50 -12.27 -4.67 11.32
CA GLU A 50 -12.53 -5.00 9.92
C GLU A 50 -12.02 -3.88 8.98
N GLU A 51 -12.18 -2.62 9.37
CA GLU A 51 -11.70 -1.45 8.64
C GLU A 51 -10.18 -1.48 8.43
N VAL A 52 -9.43 -1.98 9.42
CA VAL A 52 -7.97 -2.14 9.33
C VAL A 52 -7.62 -3.25 8.35
N ARG A 53 -8.36 -4.37 8.36
CA ARG A 53 -8.16 -5.48 7.42
C ARG A 53 -8.43 -5.01 5.98
N LEU A 54 -9.53 -4.29 5.75
CA LEU A 54 -9.88 -3.70 4.46
C LEU A 54 -8.82 -2.68 4.00
N ALA A 55 -8.36 -1.80 4.89
CA ALA A 55 -7.30 -0.84 4.58
C ALA A 55 -5.99 -1.53 4.19
N ALA A 56 -5.61 -2.60 4.90
CA ALA A 56 -4.41 -3.37 4.59
C ALA A 56 -4.50 -4.03 3.21
N CYS A 57 -5.64 -4.62 2.85
CA CYS A 57 -5.88 -5.16 1.51
C CYS A 57 -5.78 -4.08 0.43
N ALA A 58 -6.41 -2.92 0.62
CA ALA A 58 -6.35 -1.82 -0.35
C ALA A 58 -4.92 -1.29 -0.56
N VAL A 59 -4.15 -1.13 0.53
CA VAL A 59 -2.73 -0.75 0.45
C VAL A 59 -1.90 -1.82 -0.23
N ALA A 60 -2.18 -3.10 0.04
CA ALA A 60 -1.48 -4.22 -0.57
C ALA A 60 -1.63 -4.19 -2.09
N GLU A 61 -2.83 -3.93 -2.62
CA GLU A 61 -3.02 -3.85 -4.08
C GLU A 61 -2.21 -2.71 -4.71
N VAL A 62 -2.17 -1.54 -4.06
CA VAL A 62 -1.37 -0.40 -4.52
C VAL A 62 0.12 -0.72 -4.49
N MET A 63 0.61 -1.40 -3.44
CA MET A 63 2.00 -1.82 -3.35
C MET A 63 2.36 -2.82 -4.45
N TYR A 64 1.52 -3.82 -4.67
CA TYR A 64 1.74 -4.83 -5.71
C TYR A 64 1.77 -4.22 -7.11
N GLN A 65 0.83 -3.33 -7.43
CA GLN A 65 0.80 -2.62 -8.71
C GLN A 65 2.02 -1.73 -8.91
N ALA A 66 2.49 -1.05 -7.86
CA ALA A 66 3.69 -0.23 -7.91
C ALA A 66 4.95 -1.07 -8.18
N ASP A 67 5.07 -2.22 -7.52
CA ASP A 67 6.19 -3.16 -7.71
C ASP A 67 6.19 -3.72 -9.15
N ALA A 68 5.01 -4.12 -9.67
CA ALA A 68 4.86 -4.60 -11.04
C ALA A 68 5.24 -3.52 -12.08
N ALA A 69 4.84 -2.27 -11.86
CA ALA A 69 5.20 -1.14 -12.72
C ALA A 69 6.71 -0.81 -12.65
N GLY A 70 7.35 -1.01 -11.50
CA GLY A 70 8.80 -0.88 -11.31
C GLY A 70 9.56 -1.90 -12.15
N GLN A 71 9.19 -3.19 -12.04
CA GLN A 71 9.82 -4.29 -12.78
C GLN A 71 9.68 -4.13 -14.30
N GLN A 72 8.52 -3.67 -14.78
CA GLN A 72 8.31 -3.40 -16.21
C GLN A 72 9.19 -2.25 -16.71
N LYS A 73 9.50 -1.26 -15.87
CA LYS A 73 10.38 -0.13 -16.22
C LYS A 73 11.84 -0.53 -16.20
N GLU A 74 12.28 -1.35 -15.25
CA GLU A 74 13.65 -1.90 -15.23
C GLU A 74 13.93 -2.74 -16.48
N LYS A 75 13.00 -3.64 -16.86
CA LYS A 75 13.12 -4.41 -18.12
C LYS A 75 13.15 -3.55 -19.39
N LYS A 76 12.50 -2.38 -19.39
CA LYS A 76 12.59 -1.42 -20.51
C LYS A 76 13.91 -0.64 -20.49
N SER A 77 14.48 -0.41 -19.31
CA SER A 77 15.75 0.31 -19.14
C SER A 77 16.96 -0.56 -19.50
N GLU A 78 16.85 -1.89 -19.45
CA GLU A 78 17.91 -2.81 -19.91
C GLU A 78 18.05 -2.85 -21.43
N THR A 79 17.01 -2.49 -22.21
CA THR A 79 17.02 -2.58 -23.69
C THR A 79 17.36 -1.27 -24.40
N VAL A 80 17.53 -0.15 -23.69
CA VAL A 80 17.92 1.12 -24.32
C VAL A 80 19.15 1.67 -23.64
N GLY A 81 20.29 1.48 -24.30
CA GLY A 81 21.53 2.14 -23.93
C GLY A 81 21.32 3.63 -23.73
N ASN A 82 21.68 4.09 -22.54
CA ASN A 82 22.07 5.46 -22.25
C ASN A 82 21.03 6.56 -22.56
N VAL A 83 19.84 6.52 -21.95
CA VAL A 83 19.15 7.77 -21.53
C VAL A 83 18.32 7.51 -20.27
N SER A 84 18.77 8.02 -19.13
CA SER A 84 17.98 8.13 -17.91
C SER A 84 16.94 9.25 -18.08
N VAL A 85 15.78 8.90 -18.65
CA VAL A 85 14.67 9.85 -18.77
C VAL A 85 13.73 9.73 -17.58
N SER A 86 13.90 10.65 -16.64
CA SER A 86 12.90 10.97 -15.61
C SER A 86 11.67 11.61 -16.28
N TYR A 87 10.72 10.80 -16.74
CA TYR A 87 9.44 11.32 -17.22
C TYR A 87 8.43 11.46 -16.08
N VAL A 88 8.25 12.73 -15.73
CA VAL A 88 7.17 13.33 -14.95
C VAL A 88 5.81 12.85 -15.46
N THR A 89 5.06 12.16 -14.61
CA THR A 89 3.59 12.16 -14.66
C THR A 89 3.13 12.54 -13.27
N GLU A 90 2.65 13.79 -13.15
CA GLU A 90 2.01 14.37 -11.96
C GLU A 90 2.88 14.42 -10.68
N GLN A 91 4.19 14.60 -10.83
CA GLN A 91 5.03 15.06 -9.71
C GLN A 91 4.94 16.59 -9.67
N GLN A 92 4.48 17.15 -8.56
CA GLN A 92 4.90 18.52 -8.22
C GLN A 92 6.43 18.52 -8.21
N ASP A 93 7.02 19.53 -8.84
CA ASP A 93 8.47 19.78 -8.87
C ASP A 93 9.12 19.42 -7.51
N GLY A 94 10.01 18.43 -7.50
CA GLY A 94 10.78 18.02 -6.32
C GLY A 94 10.25 16.86 -5.46
N GLN A 95 9.10 16.24 -5.76
CA GLN A 95 8.66 15.05 -5.01
C GLN A 95 9.45 13.79 -5.37
N THR A 96 10.07 13.15 -4.37
CA THR A 96 10.74 11.84 -4.56
C THR A 96 9.72 10.75 -4.91
N ARG A 97 10.17 9.68 -5.60
CA ARG A 97 9.32 8.51 -5.94
C ARG A 97 8.67 7.89 -4.70
N GLU A 98 9.40 7.87 -3.60
CA GLU A 98 8.94 7.35 -2.31
C GLU A 98 7.79 8.18 -1.74
N ALA A 99 7.87 9.52 -1.82
CA ALA A 99 6.80 10.42 -1.38
C ALA A 99 5.53 10.22 -2.22
N ALA A 100 5.67 10.03 -3.54
CA ALA A 100 4.54 9.73 -4.41
C ALA A 100 3.90 8.37 -4.11
N ALA A 101 4.71 7.35 -3.80
CA ALA A 101 4.23 6.03 -3.39
C ALA A 101 3.49 6.08 -2.05
N ALA A 102 4.06 6.77 -1.04
CA ALA A 102 3.43 6.96 0.26
C ALA A 102 2.09 7.69 0.15
N LYS A 103 1.99 8.71 -0.73
CA LYS A 103 0.72 9.42 -0.98
C LYS A 103 -0.36 8.47 -1.53
N LYS A 104 -0.01 7.58 -2.46
CA LYS A 104 -0.95 6.60 -3.03
C LYS A 104 -1.38 5.55 -2.01
N GLN A 105 -0.44 5.06 -1.20
CA GLN A 105 -0.72 4.12 -0.11
C GLN A 105 -1.65 4.75 0.93
N TYR A 106 -1.37 5.99 1.34
CA TYR A 106 -2.24 6.72 2.27
C TYR A 106 -3.65 6.93 1.68
N ALA A 107 -3.73 7.33 0.41
CA ALA A 107 -5.01 7.53 -0.27
C ALA A 107 -5.86 6.25 -0.32
N ALA A 108 -5.25 5.08 -0.49
CA ALA A 108 -5.93 3.79 -0.45
C ALA A 108 -6.43 3.40 0.95
N ALA A 109 -5.66 3.70 2.00
CA ALA A 109 -6.04 3.40 3.38
C ALA A 109 -7.11 4.36 3.93
N TYR A 110 -7.09 5.62 3.50
CA TYR A 110 -7.91 6.70 4.02
C TYR A 110 -9.43 6.42 4.10
N PRO A 111 -10.12 5.95 3.04
CA PRO A 111 -11.57 5.77 3.09
C PRO A 111 -12.02 4.76 4.17
N TYR A 112 -11.18 3.79 4.50
CA TYR A 112 -11.47 2.79 5.52
C TYR A 112 -11.17 3.31 6.94
N LEU A 113 -10.13 4.14 7.09
CA LEU A 113 -9.63 4.55 8.42
C LEU A 113 -10.11 5.93 8.89
N ILE A 114 -10.72 6.76 8.03
CA ILE A 114 -11.12 8.13 8.38
C ILE A 114 -12.12 8.19 9.56
N HIS A 115 -13.04 7.24 9.63
CA HIS A 115 -14.10 7.22 10.64
C HIS A 115 -13.73 6.47 11.93
N THR A 116 -12.63 5.72 11.94
CA THR A 116 -12.24 4.85 13.07
C THR A 116 -11.54 5.62 14.20
N GLY A 117 -11.06 6.85 13.94
CA GLY A 117 -10.25 7.60 14.90
C GLY A 117 -8.80 7.13 15.03
N LEU A 118 -8.40 6.12 14.24
CA LEU A 118 -7.03 5.59 14.25
C LEU A 118 -6.02 6.54 13.61
N LEU A 119 -6.43 7.30 12.59
CA LEU A 119 -5.58 8.29 11.93
C LEU A 119 -5.32 9.53 12.80
N TYR A 120 -4.24 10.24 12.51
CA TYR A 120 -3.97 11.53 13.13
C TYR A 120 -5.04 12.56 12.70
N ARG A 121 -5.70 13.20 13.68
CA ARG A 121 -6.76 14.18 13.45
C ARG A 121 -6.32 15.65 13.59
N GLY A 122 -5.03 15.90 13.80
CA GLY A 122 -4.53 17.25 14.12
C GLY A 122 -4.84 17.65 15.56
N CYS A 123 -3.84 18.14 16.30
CA CYS A 123 -4.12 19.01 17.45
C CYS A 123 -4.56 20.37 16.90
N ARG A 124 -5.70 20.86 17.39
CA ARG A 124 -6.16 22.23 17.18
C ARG A 124 -5.58 23.13 18.25
#